data_AF-A0A349P9V9-F1
#
_entry.id   AF-A0A349P9V9-F1
#
_cell.length_a   1.000
_cell.length_b   1.000
_cell.length_c   1.000
_cell.angle_alpha   90.00
_cell.angle_beta   90.00
_cell.angle_gamma   90.00
#
_symmetry.space_group_name_H-M   'P 1'
#
loop_
_entity.id
_entity.type
_entity.pdbx_description
1 polymer ?
#
loop_
_entity_poly.entity_id
_entity_poly.type
_entity_poly.pdbx_seq_one_letter_code
_entity_poly.pdbx_strand_id
1 'polypeptide(L)'
;MALFKNTNISFETKNGDTVIGNEAYFQGTLTAKGSLRIDGRVDGSIVDAKIVTVGKSGKVKGDISCEVCYVCGEVKGNITALDHIEALAGARVDGDMRAPRIMLEEGATFNGNCAMEPVKKAGRGEPHPAVNPKTEAKQP
;
A
#
# COMPACT_ATOMS: atom_id res chain seq x y z
N MET A 1 29.82 15.50 10.79
CA MET A 1 28.48 16.13 10.87
C MET A 1 27.70 15.68 9.64
N ALA A 2 26.57 15.02 9.85
CA ALA A 2 25.84 14.28 8.82
C ALA A 2 25.19 15.22 7.79
N LEU A 3 25.33 14.88 6.50
CA LEU A 3 24.48 15.39 5.42
C LEU A 3 23.14 14.64 5.47
N PHE A 4 22.07 15.35 5.82
CA PHE A 4 20.71 14.84 5.70
C PHE A 4 20.26 14.94 4.22
N LYS A 5 20.06 13.78 3.57
CA LYS A 5 19.42 13.71 2.26
C LYS A 5 17.91 13.90 2.44
N ASN A 6 17.43 15.10 2.16
CA ASN A 6 16.02 15.42 2.17
C ASN A 6 15.40 14.95 0.84
N THR A 7 14.83 13.75 0.83
CA THR A 7 14.08 13.21 -0.31
C THR A 7 12.73 13.92 -0.38
N ASN A 8 12.67 15.01 -1.14
CA ASN A 8 11.39 15.63 -1.49
C ASN A 8 10.64 14.70 -2.47
N ILE A 9 9.64 14.00 -1.96
CA ILE A 9 8.65 13.31 -2.80
C ILE A 9 7.78 14.42 -3.42
N SER A 10 8.13 14.83 -4.63
CA SER A 10 7.35 15.79 -5.42
C SER A 10 6.11 15.08 -6.00
N PHE A 11 4.96 15.31 -5.38
CA PHE A 11 3.66 14.89 -5.90
C PHE A 11 3.25 15.84 -7.05
N GLU A 12 3.50 15.44 -8.30
CA GLU A 12 2.93 16.13 -9.46
C GLU A 12 1.44 15.79 -9.59
N THR A 13 0.56 16.75 -9.25
CA THR A 13 -0.88 16.66 -9.48
C THR A 13 -1.17 16.67 -10.99
N LYS A 14 -1.33 15.48 -11.58
CA LYS A 14 -1.98 15.30 -12.88
C LYS A 14 -3.36 14.66 -12.66
N ASN A 15 -4.36 15.55 -12.55
CA ASN A 15 -5.78 15.32 -12.85
C ASN A 15 -6.44 14.10 -12.13
N GLY A 16 -7.04 14.32 -10.96
CA GLY A 16 -7.96 13.36 -10.33
C GLY A 16 -7.66 12.93 -8.88
N ASP A 17 -6.87 13.70 -8.13
CA ASP A 17 -6.61 13.42 -6.72
C ASP A 17 -7.88 13.56 -5.88
N THR A 18 -8.34 12.46 -5.26
CA THR A 18 -9.39 12.52 -4.24
C THR A 18 -8.72 12.81 -2.90
N VAL A 19 -9.09 13.90 -2.23
CA VAL A 19 -8.49 14.29 -0.96
C VAL A 19 -9.54 14.32 0.14
N ILE A 20 -9.29 13.58 1.21
CA ILE A 20 -10.06 13.63 2.46
C ILE A 20 -9.28 14.49 3.44
N GLY A 21 -9.74 15.74 3.64
CA GLY A 21 -9.07 16.71 4.51
C GLY A 21 -9.17 16.36 6.01
N ASN A 22 -8.39 17.06 6.84
CA ASN A 22 -8.21 16.76 8.27
C ASN A 22 -9.51 16.69 9.09
N GLU A 23 -10.48 17.56 8.79
CA GLU A 23 -11.77 17.62 9.50
C GLU A 23 -12.86 16.77 8.85
N ALA A 24 -12.52 15.98 7.82
CA ALA A 24 -13.47 15.09 7.18
C ALA A 24 -13.51 13.74 7.91
N TYR A 25 -14.74 13.30 8.20
CA TYR A 25 -15.04 11.95 8.66
C TYR A 25 -15.83 11.21 7.60
N PHE A 26 -15.30 10.07 7.15
CA PHE A 26 -15.99 9.18 6.22
C PHE A 26 -16.25 7.84 6.87
N GLN A 27 -17.47 7.33 6.72
CA GLN A 27 -17.85 6.00 7.18
C GLN A 27 -18.54 5.23 6.07
N GLY A 28 -18.02 4.05 5.70
CA GLY A 28 -18.60 3.21 4.66
C GLY A 28 -17.55 2.62 3.69
N THR A 29 -17.97 2.28 2.47
CA THR A 29 -17.06 1.78 1.43
C THR A 29 -16.71 2.90 0.45
N LEU A 30 -15.42 3.17 0.25
CA LEU A 30 -14.92 4.17 -0.66
C LEU A 30 -14.26 3.50 -1.88
N THR A 31 -14.81 3.75 -3.06
CA THR A 31 -14.23 3.32 -4.33
C THR A 31 -13.56 4.50 -5.00
N ALA A 32 -12.24 4.44 -5.18
CA ALA A 32 -11.47 5.49 -5.86
C ALA A 32 -10.67 4.85 -6.98
N LYS A 33 -10.73 5.33 -8.23
CA LYS A 33 -9.99 4.73 -9.37
C LYS A 33 -8.60 5.31 -9.61
N GLY A 34 -8.22 6.30 -8.81
CA GLY A 34 -7.01 7.09 -8.98
C GLY A 34 -6.20 7.15 -7.69
N SER A 35 -5.58 8.30 -7.47
CA SER A 35 -4.89 8.68 -6.25
C SER A 35 -5.89 9.15 -5.19
N LEU A 36 -5.77 8.57 -4.00
CA LEU A 36 -6.56 8.92 -2.82
C LEU A 36 -5.60 9.38 -1.72
N ARG A 37 -5.78 10.60 -1.25
CA ARG A 37 -5.04 11.16 -0.12
C ARG A 37 -5.96 11.32 1.08
N ILE A 38 -5.54 10.83 2.23
CA ILE A 38 -6.31 10.82 3.47
C ILE A 38 -5.51 11.55 4.54
N ASP A 39 -5.92 12.78 4.86
CA ASP A 39 -5.40 13.54 6.00
C ASP A 39 -6.42 13.60 7.17
N GLY A 40 -7.67 13.17 6.94
CA GLY A 40 -8.75 13.06 7.93
C GLY A 40 -8.97 11.66 8.49
N ARG A 41 -10.22 11.35 8.87
CA ARG A 41 -10.58 10.06 9.47
C ARG A 41 -11.51 9.24 8.57
N VAL A 42 -11.13 8.00 8.31
CA VAL A 42 -11.87 7.05 7.48
C VAL A 42 -12.13 5.78 8.28
N ASP A 43 -13.41 5.46 8.52
CA ASP A 43 -13.86 4.21 9.14
C ASP A 43 -14.59 3.37 8.07
N GLY A 44 -13.89 2.40 7.48
CA GLY A 44 -14.47 1.50 6.49
C GLY A 44 -13.46 1.00 5.45
N SER A 45 -13.97 0.45 4.34
CA SER A 45 -13.15 -0.24 3.34
C SER A 45 -12.85 0.66 2.14
N ILE A 46 -11.60 0.70 1.71
CA ILE A 46 -11.15 1.40 0.50
C ILE A 46 -10.84 0.36 -0.57
N VAL A 47 -11.46 0.49 -1.74
CA VAL A 47 -11.34 -0.46 -2.85
C VAL A 47 -11.03 0.23 -4.18
N ASP A 48 -10.38 -0.51 -5.09
CA ASP A 48 -10.04 -0.11 -6.46
C ASP A 48 -9.07 1.08 -6.60
N ALA A 49 -8.45 1.51 -5.49
CA ALA A 49 -7.50 2.63 -5.48
C ALA A 49 -6.18 2.25 -6.16
N LYS A 50 -5.68 3.14 -7.03
CA LYS A 50 -4.33 2.96 -7.58
C LYS A 50 -3.29 3.32 -6.54
N ILE A 51 -3.38 4.53 -6.00
CA ILE A 51 -2.42 5.04 -5.01
C ILE A 51 -3.22 5.48 -3.80
N VAL A 52 -2.89 4.97 -2.62
CA VAL A 52 -3.46 5.43 -1.35
C VAL A 52 -2.34 6.05 -0.53
N THR A 53 -2.51 7.32 -0.16
CA THR A 53 -1.57 8.05 0.69
C THR A 53 -2.28 8.45 1.98
N VAL A 54 -1.84 7.87 3.10
CA VAL A 54 -2.29 8.26 4.43
C VAL A 54 -1.33 9.32 4.95
N GLY A 55 -1.79 10.57 5.04
CA GLY A 55 -1.00 11.67 5.59
C GLY A 55 -0.77 11.53 7.10
N LYS A 56 0.06 12.41 7.66
CA LYS A 56 0.46 12.35 9.08
C LYS A 56 -0.72 12.44 10.06
N SER A 57 -1.74 13.21 9.71
CA SER A 57 -2.98 13.34 10.49
C SER A 57 -4.03 12.28 10.12
N GLY A 58 -3.78 11.52 9.05
CA GLY A 58 -4.69 10.52 8.52
C GLY A 58 -4.88 9.36 9.48
N LYS A 59 -6.14 9.02 9.75
CA LYS A 59 -6.54 7.88 10.57
C LYS A 59 -7.47 6.99 9.77
N VAL A 60 -6.99 5.82 9.38
CA VAL A 60 -7.79 4.84 8.65
C VAL A 60 -8.08 3.65 9.54
N LYS A 61 -9.34 3.25 9.65
CA LYS A 61 -9.75 2.04 10.34
C LYS A 61 -10.63 1.20 9.42
N GLY A 62 -10.12 0.05 9.02
CA GLY A 62 -10.75 -0.85 8.05
C GLY A 62 -9.76 -1.40 7.03
N ASP A 63 -10.30 -2.00 5.96
CA ASP A 63 -9.51 -2.69 4.95
C ASP A 63 -9.14 -1.76 3.79
N ILE A 64 -7.87 -1.76 3.39
CA ILE A 64 -7.36 -0.97 2.27
C ILE A 64 -6.91 -1.92 1.17
N SER A 65 -7.50 -1.79 -0.03
CA SER A 65 -7.07 -2.50 -1.24
C SER A 65 -6.61 -1.50 -2.28
N CYS A 66 -5.33 -1.54 -2.65
CA CYS A 66 -4.75 -0.63 -3.63
C CYS A 66 -3.61 -1.24 -4.48
N GLU A 67 -3.11 -0.52 -5.47
CA GLU A 67 -1.88 -0.93 -6.19
C GLU A 67 -0.62 -0.54 -5.40
N VAL A 68 -0.56 0.71 -4.93
CA VAL A 68 0.53 1.27 -4.13
C VAL A 68 -0.02 1.96 -2.88
N CYS A 69 0.59 1.70 -1.73
CA CYS A 69 0.21 2.32 -0.46
C CYS A 69 1.37 3.09 0.17
N TYR A 70 1.15 4.36 0.49
CA TYR A 70 2.05 5.19 1.30
C TYR A 70 1.38 5.50 2.64
N VAL A 71 2.06 5.19 3.74
CA VAL A 71 1.54 5.43 5.08
C VAL A 71 2.48 6.37 5.83
N CYS A 72 1.97 7.52 6.26
CA CYS A 72 2.64 8.44 7.20
C CYS A 72 1.88 8.58 8.53
N GLY A 73 0.61 8.16 8.56
CA GLY A 73 -0.31 8.33 9.70
C GLY A 73 -0.60 7.03 10.44
N GLU A 74 -1.83 6.91 10.97
CA GLU A 74 -2.28 5.74 11.72
C GLU A 74 -3.26 4.89 10.89
N VAL A 75 -2.95 3.60 10.73
CA VAL A 75 -3.81 2.64 10.04
C VAL A 75 -4.11 1.47 10.97
N LYS A 76 -5.40 1.19 11.16
CA LYS A 76 -5.92 0.07 11.95
C LYS A 76 -6.75 -0.87 11.09
N GLY A 77 -6.16 -1.95 10.61
CA GLY A 77 -6.84 -2.91 9.73
C GLY A 77 -5.92 -3.51 8.69
N ASN A 78 -6.50 -4.18 7.70
CA ASN A 78 -5.72 -4.96 6.74
C ASN A 78 -5.36 -4.09 5.53
N ILE A 79 -4.07 -4.06 5.16
CA ILE A 79 -3.58 -3.38 3.98
C ILE A 79 -3.18 -4.43 2.95
N THR A 80 -3.81 -4.39 1.79
CA THR A 80 -3.48 -5.22 0.64
C THR A 80 -3.04 -4.30 -0.51
N ALA A 81 -1.76 -4.37 -0.86
CA ALA A 81 -1.22 -3.68 -2.03
C ALA A 81 -0.74 -4.68 -3.08
N LEU A 82 -0.94 -4.36 -4.35
CA LEU A 82 -0.60 -5.25 -5.45
C LEU A 82 0.85 -5.14 -5.90
N ASP A 83 1.47 -3.98 -5.73
CA ASP A 83 2.88 -3.75 -6.09
C ASP A 83 3.73 -3.57 -4.83
N HIS A 84 3.50 -2.50 -4.05
CA HIS A 84 4.30 -2.23 -2.85
C HIS A 84 3.59 -1.39 -1.78
N ILE A 85 4.04 -1.53 -0.53
CA ILE A 85 3.65 -0.70 0.62
C ILE A 85 4.90 0.03 1.14
N GLU A 86 4.80 1.33 1.34
CA GLU A 86 5.82 2.15 2.00
C GLU A 86 5.25 2.77 3.28
N ALA A 87 5.77 2.31 4.42
CA ALA A 87 5.54 2.95 5.70
C ALA A 87 6.66 3.98 5.94
N LEU A 88 6.33 5.26 5.85
CA LEU A 88 7.24 6.39 6.01
C LEU A 88 7.46 6.73 7.50
N ALA A 89 8.41 7.61 7.78
CA ALA A 89 8.76 8.00 9.14
C ALA A 89 7.54 8.51 9.93
N GLY A 90 7.28 7.91 11.09
CA GLY A 90 6.15 8.23 11.97
C GLY A 90 4.85 7.48 11.65
N ALA A 91 4.84 6.61 10.65
CA ALA A 91 3.70 5.74 10.36
C ALA A 91 3.43 4.76 11.51
N ARG A 92 2.17 4.51 11.81
CA ARG A 92 1.72 3.49 12.76
C ARG A 92 0.70 2.58 12.09
N VAL A 93 1.06 1.33 11.87
CA VAL A 93 0.18 0.33 11.28
C VAL A 93 -0.09 -0.77 12.30
N ASP A 94 -1.33 -0.90 12.72
CA ASP A 94 -1.80 -1.97 13.61
C ASP A 94 -2.78 -2.85 12.81
N GLY A 95 -2.31 -3.97 12.26
CA GLY A 95 -3.08 -4.89 11.40
C GLY A 95 -2.22 -5.68 10.42
N ASP A 96 -2.83 -6.41 9.49
CA ASP A 96 -2.10 -7.27 8.55
C ASP A 96 -1.71 -6.52 7.28
N MET A 97 -0.45 -6.63 6.84
CA MET A 97 0.04 -6.07 5.57
C MET A 97 0.35 -7.18 4.57
N ARG A 98 -0.18 -7.06 3.35
CA ARG A 98 0.09 -7.98 2.24
C ARG A 98 0.50 -7.21 1.00
N ALA A 99 1.73 -7.41 0.55
CA ALA A 99 2.22 -6.85 -0.70
C ALA A 99 3.50 -7.54 -1.16
N PRO A 100 3.78 -7.61 -2.47
CA PRO A 100 5.00 -8.24 -2.96
C PRO A 100 6.29 -7.55 -2.47
N ARG A 101 6.24 -6.24 -2.19
CA ARG A 101 7.36 -5.47 -1.63
C ARG A 101 6.85 -4.57 -0.51
N ILE A 102 7.58 -4.51 0.60
CA ILE A 102 7.23 -3.67 1.73
C ILE A 102 8.49 -2.95 2.19
N MET A 103 8.40 -1.63 2.28
CA MET A 103 9.45 -0.75 2.78
C MET A 103 8.98 -0.11 4.08
N LEU A 104 9.81 -0.21 5.12
CA LEU A 104 9.59 0.50 6.38
C LEU A 104 10.74 1.48 6.56
N GLU A 105 10.41 2.76 6.67
CA GLU A 105 11.35 3.83 7.00
C GLU A 105 11.61 3.86 8.52
N GLU A 106 12.74 4.44 8.91
CA GLU A 106 13.08 4.62 10.31
C GLU A 106 12.04 5.47 11.04
N GLY A 107 11.57 4.98 12.19
CA GLY A 107 10.51 5.62 12.97
C GLY A 107 9.09 5.18 12.60
N ALA A 108 8.91 4.30 11.61
CA ALA A 108 7.64 3.61 11.41
C ALA A 108 7.47 2.48 12.45
N THR A 109 6.25 2.33 12.98
CA THR A 109 5.87 1.23 13.88
C THR A 109 4.82 0.36 13.19
N PHE A 110 5.10 -0.94 13.11
CA PHE A 110 4.17 -1.92 12.56
C PHE A 110 3.91 -3.02 13.58
N ASN A 111 2.62 -3.30 13.85
CA ASN A 111 2.17 -4.39 14.72
C ASN A 111 1.12 -5.24 13.97
N GLY A 112 1.49 -6.46 13.61
CA GLY A 112 0.56 -7.42 12.97
C GLY A 112 1.31 -8.44 12.13
N ASN A 113 0.60 -9.11 11.22
CA ASN A 113 1.22 -10.07 10.31
C ASN A 113 1.58 -9.44 8.97
N CYS A 114 2.75 -9.78 8.45
CA CYS A 114 3.26 -9.26 7.19
C CYS A 114 3.48 -10.43 6.22
N ALA A 115 2.80 -10.40 5.07
CA ALA A 115 2.95 -11.41 4.03
C ALA A 115 3.45 -10.77 2.74
N MET A 116 4.68 -11.13 2.33
CA MET A 116 5.27 -10.67 1.09
C MET A 116 4.92 -11.61 -0.07
N GLU A 117 3.64 -11.69 -0.40
CA GLU A 117 3.14 -12.52 -1.50
C GLU A 117 2.73 -11.64 -2.68
N PRO A 118 2.97 -12.08 -3.93
CA PRO A 118 2.43 -11.42 -5.10
C PRO A 118 0.90 -11.55 -5.07
N VAL A 119 0.23 -10.48 -4.67
CA VAL A 119 -1.23 -10.38 -4.68
C VAL A 119 -1.66 -10.31 -6.15
N LYS A 120 -2.00 -11.46 -6.74
CA LYS A 120 -2.59 -11.50 -8.08
C LYS A 120 -3.98 -10.86 -7.98
N LYS A 121 -4.23 -9.76 -8.70
CA LYS A 121 -5.63 -9.34 -9.00
C LYS A 121 -6.32 -10.58 -9.57
N ALA A 122 -7.38 -11.05 -8.92
CA ALA A 122 -8.22 -12.13 -9.44
C ALA A 122 -9.01 -11.61 -10.66
N GLY A 123 -8.30 -11.36 -11.77
CA GLY A 123 -8.84 -11.06 -13.09
C GLY A 123 -8.73 -12.31 -13.96
N ARG A 124 -9.83 -12.64 -14.64
CA ARG A 124 -9.97 -13.78 -15.55
C ARG A 124 -8.95 -13.74 -16.70
N GLY A 125 -8.44 -14.93 -17.07
CA GLY A 125 -7.65 -15.27 -18.28
C GLY A 125 -6.14 -15.06 -18.11
N GLU A 126 -5.22 -15.99 -18.37
CA GLU A 126 -5.17 -17.28 -19.08
C GLU A 126 -3.83 -17.99 -18.67
N PRO A 127 -3.53 -19.23 -19.13
CA PRO A 127 -3.00 -20.32 -18.29
C PRO A 127 -1.47 -20.51 -18.26
N HIS A 128 -1.04 -21.29 -17.26
CA HIS A 128 0.13 -22.17 -17.14
C HIS A 128 1.56 -21.62 -17.40
N PRO A 129 2.48 -21.71 -16.41
CA PRO A 129 3.90 -21.50 -16.66
C PRO A 129 4.47 -22.69 -17.46
N ALA A 130 5.29 -22.37 -18.46
CA ALA A 130 6.07 -23.32 -19.23
C ALA A 130 6.96 -24.17 -18.32
N VAL A 131 6.79 -25.49 -18.40
CA VAL A 131 7.76 -26.49 -17.94
C VAL A 131 9.06 -26.27 -18.71
N ASN A 132 10.14 -26.00 -18.00
CA ASN A 132 11.49 -25.94 -18.55
C ASN A 132 12.33 -27.01 -17.85
N PRO A 133 12.50 -28.23 -18.40
CA PRO A 133 13.43 -29.20 -17.84
C PRO A 133 14.83 -28.88 -18.37
N LYS A 134 15.70 -28.36 -17.49
CA LYS A 134 17.14 -28.39 -17.71
C LYS A 134 17.67 -29.77 -17.29
N THR A 135 18.35 -30.44 -18.23
CA THR A 135 19.58 -31.21 -18.03
C THR A 135 19.48 -32.57 -17.32
N GLU A 136 19.56 -33.64 -18.10
CA GLU A 136 20.15 -34.91 -17.66
C GLU A 136 21.37 -35.22 -18.52
N ALA A 137 22.54 -35.20 -17.88
CA ALA A 137 23.79 -35.68 -18.42
C ALA A 137 24.00 -37.11 -17.92
N LYS A 138 24.07 -38.10 -18.83
CA LYS A 138 24.83 -39.33 -18.63
C LYS A 138 25.18 -39.97 -19.98
N GLN A 139 26.49 -40.09 -20.23
CA GLN A 139 27.12 -40.69 -21.41
C GLN A 139 26.99 -42.23 -21.40
N PRO A 140 27.00 -42.89 -22.57
CA PRO A 140 27.55 -44.23 -22.73
C PRO A 140 29.06 -44.22 -23.03
#